data_AF-A0A2G8YAB0-F1
#
_entry.id   AF-A0A2G8YAB0-F1
#
_cell.length_a   1.000
_cell.length_b   1.000
_cell.length_c   1.000
_cell.angle_alpha   90.00
_cell.angle_beta   90.00
_cell.angle_gamma   90.00
#
_symmetry.space_group_name_H-M   'P 1'
#
loop_
_entity.id
_entity.type
_entity.pdbx_description
1 polymer ?
#
loop_
_entity_poly.entity_id
_entity_poly.type
_entity_poly.pdbx_seq_one_letter_code
_entity_poly.pdbx_strand_id
1 'polypeptide(L)' 'MATGAVLCKQELKKLLRNDRHYYSTPELNDVLFLHFKGYRKLEALEEFTGLRTLHAETNAFGKIEGLDACTGLRSL' A
#
# COMPACT_ATOMS: atom_id res chain seq x y z
N MET A 1 -4.29 6.32 23.28
CA MET A 1 -4.55 5.27 22.27
C MET A 1 -4.11 5.84 20.93
N ALA A 2 -3.08 5.29 20.29
CA ALA A 2 -2.61 5.82 19.01
C ALA A 2 -3.62 5.46 17.92
N THR A 3 -4.31 6.47 17.38
CA THR A 3 -5.18 6.32 16.20
C THR A 3 -4.30 6.14 14.97
N GLY A 4 -3.92 4.90 14.63
CA GLY A 4 -3.19 4.61 13.40
C GLY A 4 -4.01 4.98 12.15
N ALA A 5 -3.34 5.45 11.10
CA ALA A 5 -3.99 5.89 9.86
C ALA A 5 -4.51 4.69 9.05
N VAL A 6 -5.52 4.89 8.21
CA VAL A 6 -5.98 3.86 7.26
C VAL A 6 -5.56 4.30 5.86
N LEU A 7 -4.92 3.42 5.09
CA LEU A 7 -4.61 3.72 3.70
C LEU A 7 -5.90 3.68 2.88
N CYS A 8 -6.36 4.86 2.45
CA CYS A 8 -7.50 5.02 1.56
C CYS A 8 -7.07 5.45 0.14
N LYS A 9 -7.99 5.38 -0.82
CA LYS A 9 -7.72 5.73 -2.23
C LYS A 9 -7.16 7.13 -2.42
N GLN A 10 -7.64 8.10 -1.66
CA GLN A 10 -7.15 9.48 -1.78
C GLN A 10 -5.69 9.60 -1.33
N GLU A 11 -5.32 8.96 -0.23
CA GLU A 11 -3.96 8.99 0.28
C GLU A 11 -3.00 8.25 -0.64
N LEU A 12 -3.43 7.09 -1.14
CA LEU A 12 -2.65 6.33 -2.12
C LEU A 12 -2.42 7.13 -3.41
N LYS A 13 -3.47 7.79 -3.94
CA LYS A 13 -3.34 8.66 -5.12
C LYS A 13 -2.38 9.83 -4.89
N LYS A 14 -2.35 10.41 -3.68
CA LYS A 14 -1.37 11.45 -3.34
C LYS A 14 0.05 10.89 -3.32
N LEU A 15 0.24 9.71 -2.72
CA LEU A 15 1.53 9.02 -2.67
C LEU A 15 2.07 8.76 -4.08
N LEU A 16 1.26 8.17 -4.96
CA LEU A 16 1.67 7.88 -6.34
C LEU A 16 1.97 9.13 -7.18
N ARG A 17 1.34 10.28 -6.86
CA ARG A 17 1.58 11.55 -7.57
C ARG A 17 2.80 12.30 -7.04
N ASN A 18 3.10 12.17 -5.76
CA ASN A 18 4.15 12.93 -5.10
C ASN A 18 5.54 12.29 -5.28
N ASP A 19 5.59 10.99 -5.54
CA ASP A 19 6.83 10.26 -5.72
C ASP A 19 6.96 9.76 -7.17
N ARG A 20 8.08 10.13 -7.80
CA ARG A 20 8.36 9.89 -9.22
C ARG A 20 8.69 8.43 -9.52
N HIS A 21 8.92 7.60 -8.50
CA HIS A 21 9.17 6.17 -8.68
C HIS A 21 7.89 5.38 -8.99
N TYR A 22 6.71 5.99 -8.82
CA TYR A 22 5.45 5.33 -9.08
C TYR A 22 4.82 5.75 -10.40
N TYR A 23 4.14 4.80 -11.01
CA TYR A 23 3.21 5.05 -12.09
C TYR A 23 1.88 5.56 -11.52
N SER A 24 1.25 6.51 -12.21
CA SER A 24 -0.11 6.94 -11.88
C SER A 24 -1.16 5.84 -12.09
N THR A 25 -0.81 4.82 -12.88
CA THR A 25 -1.62 3.62 -13.15
C THR A 25 -1.26 2.53 -12.14
N PRO A 26 -2.16 2.19 -11.18
CA PRO A 26 -1.86 1.27 -10.08
C PRO A 26 -1.31 -0.09 -10.50
N GLU A 27 -1.90 -0.73 -11.51
CA GLU A 27 -1.52 -2.07 -11.95
C GLU A 27 -0.10 -2.17 -12.55
N LEU A 28 0.51 -1.04 -12.91
CA LEU A 28 1.88 -1.00 -13.43
C LEU A 28 2.94 -0.94 -12.33
N ASN A 29 2.54 -0.72 -11.07
CA ASN A 29 3.47 -0.67 -9.94
C ASN A 29 3.70 -2.09 -9.40
N ASP A 30 4.92 -2.60 -9.54
CA ASP A 30 5.33 -3.92 -9.06
C ASP A 30 5.93 -3.88 -7.64
N VAL A 31 6.40 -2.72 -7.19
CA VAL A 31 6.89 -2.47 -5.82
C VAL A 31 6.16 -1.27 -5.22
N LEU A 32 5.68 -1.42 -3.98
CA LEU A 32 5.04 -0.33 -3.23
C LEU A 32 5.68 -0.15 -1.86
N PHE A 33 6.11 1.08 -1.56
CA PHE A 33 6.71 1.43 -0.28
C PHE A 33 5.73 2.16 0.63
N LEU A 34 5.29 1.48 1.69
CA LEU A 34 4.42 2.02 2.74
C LEU A 34 5.09 2.03 4.13
N HIS A 35 6.42 1.93 4.19
CA HIS A 35 7.16 1.91 5.45
C HIS A 35 7.03 3.26 6.21
N PHE A 36 6.99 3.20 7.54
CA PHE A 36 6.95 4.37 8.44
C PHE A 36 5.77 5.33 8.19
N LYS A 37 4.63 4.82 7.73
CA LYS A 37 3.42 5.63 7.52
C LYS A 37 2.44 5.59 8.70
N GLY A 38 2.64 4.69 9.65
CA GLY A 38 1.76 4.52 10.80
C GLY A 38 0.38 3.97 10.44
N TYR A 39 0.28 3.21 9.35
CA TYR A 39 -0.98 2.60 8.94
C TYR A 39 -1.38 1.47 9.89
N ARG A 40 -2.68 1.39 10.21
CA ARG A 40 -3.28 0.27 10.94
C ARG A 40 -4.03 -0.71 10.04
N LYS A 41 -4.39 -0.28 8.83
CA LYS A 41 -5.15 -1.06 7.84
C LYS A 41 -4.91 -0.55 6.41
N LEU A 42 -4.98 -1.45 5.45
CA LEU A 42 -4.88 -1.18 4.01
C LEU A 42 -6.25 -1.42 3.35
N GLU A 43 -6.83 -0.41 2.69
CA GLU A 43 -8.17 -0.51 2.06
C GLU A 43 -8.21 -0.01 0.60
N ALA A 44 -7.04 0.14 -0.05
CA ALA A 44 -6.95 0.78 -1.37
C ALA A 44 -6.05 0.04 -2.37
N LEU A 45 -5.75 -1.24 -2.11
CA LEU A 45 -4.83 -2.04 -2.92
C LEU A 45 -5.54 -2.92 -3.96
N GLU A 46 -6.84 -2.74 -4.18
CA GLU A 46 -7.62 -3.57 -5.11
C GLU A 46 -7.21 -3.41 -6.58
N GLU A 47 -6.64 -2.27 -6.95
CA GLU A 47 -6.15 -1.99 -8.31
C GLU A 47 -4.68 -2.44 -8.51
N PHE A 48 -4.00 -2.83 -7.43
CA PHE A 48 -2.57 -3.22 -7.42
C PHE A 48 -2.39 -4.70 -7.79
N THR A 49 -3.00 -5.13 -8.90
CA THR A 49 -2.96 -6.52 -9.37
C THR A 49 -1.56 -6.95 -9.83
N GLY A 50 -0.75 -6.01 -10.30
CA GLY A 50 0.65 -6.23 -10.71
C GLY A 50 1.67 -6.19 -9.56
N LEU A 51 1.24 -5.89 -8.33
CA LEU A 51 2.13 -5.74 -7.18
C LEU A 51 2.80 -7.06 -6.81
N ARG A 52 4.14 -7.04 -6.69
CA ARG A 52 4.98 -8.20 -6.36
C ARG A 52 5.62 -8.07 -4.98
N THR A 53 5.97 -6.85 -4.58
CA THR A 53 6.64 -6.56 -3.32
C THR A 53 5.96 -5.41 -2.61
N LEU A 54 5.57 -5.62 -1.35
CA LEU A 54 5.00 -4.58 -0.49
C LEU A 54 5.92 -4.35 0.71
N HIS A 55 6.46 -3.14 0.87
CA HIS A 55 7.23 -2.77 2.05
C HIS A 55 6.30 -2.09 3.06
N ALA A 56 5.88 -2.84 4.08
CA ALA A 56 4.88 -2.41 5.06
C ALA A 56 5.45 -2.26 6.49
N GLU A 57 6.77 -2.19 6.65
CA GLU A 57 7.45 -2.17 7.95
C GLU A 57 7.22 -0.86 8.72
N THR A 58 7.38 -0.91 10.04
CA THR A 58 7.23 0.25 10.94
C THR A 58 5.87 0.97 10.79
N ASN A 59 4.82 0.16 10.68
CA ASN A 59 3.43 0.60 10.74
C ASN A 59 2.76 0.12 12.03
N ALA A 60 1.49 0.48 12.22
CA ALA A 60 0.69 0.15 13.41
C ALA A 60 -0.33 -0.96 13.13
N PHE A 61 0.01 -1.91 12.24
CA PHE A 61 -0.88 -3.02 11.90
C PHE A 61 -1.10 -3.94 13.10
N GLY A 62 -2.36 -4.16 13.47
CA GLY A 62 -2.73 -5.29 14.35
C GLY A 62 -2.80 -6.60 13.59
N LYS A 63 -3.26 -6.53 12.33
CA LYS A 63 -3.27 -7.60 11.34
C LYS A 63 -3.10 -6.94 9.97
N ILE A 64 -2.37 -7.61 9.07
CA ILE A 64 -2.28 -7.17 7.68
C ILE A 64 -3.43 -7.83 6.90
N GLU A 65 -4.24 -7.00 6.26
CA GLU A 65 -5.44 -7.37 5.50
C GLU A 65 -5.61 -6.41 4.31
N GLY A 66 -6.52 -6.72 3.37
CA GLY A 66 -6.76 -5.90 2.18
C GLY A 66 -5.78 -6.15 1.03
N LEU A 67 -5.19 -7.36 0.98
CA LEU A 67 -4.25 -7.80 -0.07
C LEU A 67 -4.88 -8.79 -1.05
N ASP A 68 -6.20 -9.05 -0.95
CA ASP A 68 -6.90 -10.12 -1.68
C ASP A 68 -6.80 -9.97 -3.21
N ALA A 69 -6.72 -8.74 -3.72
CA ALA A 69 -6.57 -8.46 -5.15
C ALA A 69 -5.10 -8.46 -5.63
N CYS A 70 -4.12 -8.41 -4.71
CA CYS A 70 -2.70 -8.42 -5.02
C CYS A 70 -2.24 -9.85 -5.36
N THR A 71 -2.85 -10.44 -6.38
CA THR A 71 -2.63 -11.84 -6.78
C THR A 71 -1.19 -12.14 -7.24
N GLY A 72 -0.43 -11.09 -7.62
CA GLY A 72 0.99 -11.18 -7.96
C GLY A 72 1.95 -11.09 -6.78
N LEU A 73 1.47 -10.86 -5.55
CA LEU A 73 2.31 -10.56 -4.39
C LEU A 73 3.15 -11.78 -3.98
N ARG A 74 4.45 -11.56 -3.83
CA ARG A 74 5.45 -12.59 -3.48
C ARG A 74 6.20 -12.27 -2.20
N SER A 75 6.34 -10.99 -1.87
CA SER A 75 7.11 -10.50 -0.73
C SER A 75 6.34 -9.40 0.02
N LEU A 76 6.39 -9.45 1.35
CA LEU A 76 5.72 -8.55 2.30
C LEU A 76 6.68 -8.17 3.44
#